data_AF-A0A7W1QWD9-F1
#
_entry.id   AF-A0A7W1QWD9-F1
#
_cell.length_a   1.000
_cell.length_b   1.000
_cell.length_c   1.000
_cell.angle_alpha   90.00
_cell.angle_beta   90.00
_cell.angle_gamma   90.00
#
_symmetry.space_group_name_H-M   'P 1'
#
loop_
_entity.id
_entity.type
_entity.pdbx_description
1 polymer ?
#
loop_
_entity_poly.entity_id
_entity_poly.type
_entity_poly.pdbx_seq_one_letter_code
_entity_poly.pdbx_strand_id
1 'polypeptide(L)'
;MAHFSFEDVKDQLEADMDVGIGHATRGDGGDIGGEFGRADAYMDTADIEKRGLGPLKQRLGEIDKIASKGDLAQALGQRLRADVDPLNATEMWTENLLGLFVTQALSDPTRTVPYLLQGGLGMPDREYYVSEEPEMLKIRSAYQSYVGDLLKLAGISEPRQTGGTDRGSRNKDGRGPRRSHHEL
;
A
#
# COMPACT_ATOMS: atom_id res chain seq x y z
N MET A 1 36.53 -4.83 23.60
CA MET A 1 35.77 -5.51 22.53
C MET A 1 34.82 -4.48 21.98
N ALA A 2 34.98 -4.04 20.74
CA ALA A 2 34.03 -3.13 20.11
C ALA A 2 32.72 -3.91 19.87
N HIS A 3 31.62 -3.40 20.40
CA HIS A 3 30.29 -3.93 20.13
C HIS A 3 29.91 -3.43 18.73
N PHE A 4 29.78 -4.33 17.77
CA PHE A 4 29.34 -4.00 16.41
C PHE A 4 27.86 -4.40 16.33
N SER A 5 26.96 -3.42 16.27
CA SER A 5 25.53 -3.67 16.06
C SER A 5 25.21 -3.71 14.57
N PHE A 6 24.08 -4.32 14.21
CA PHE A 6 23.59 -4.31 12.83
C PHE A 6 23.31 -2.88 12.34
N GLU A 7 22.96 -1.99 13.27
CA GLU A 7 22.73 -0.57 13.08
C GLU A 7 24.01 0.17 12.69
N ASP A 8 25.16 -0.17 13.30
CA ASP A 8 26.45 0.45 12.95
C ASP A 8 26.87 0.08 11.52
N VAL A 9 26.60 -1.17 11.11
CA VAL A 9 26.83 -1.64 9.73
C VAL A 9 25.93 -0.90 8.75
N LYS A 10 24.65 -0.74 9.10
CA LYS A 10 23.67 -0.05 8.27
C LYS A 10 24.06 1.42 8.08
N ASP A 11 24.37 2.12 9.17
CA ASP A 11 24.73 3.54 9.13
C ASP A 11 26.00 3.78 8.31
N GLN A 12 27.00 2.88 8.41
CA GLN A 12 28.20 2.94 7.59
C GLN A 12 27.89 2.68 6.11
N LEU A 13 26.99 1.75 5.80
CA LEU A 13 26.57 1.45 4.43
C LEU A 13 25.80 2.63 3.81
N GLU A 14 24.93 3.28 4.58
CA GLU A 14 24.21 4.50 4.17
C GLU A 14 25.20 5.64 3.86
N ALA A 15 26.19 5.86 4.73
CA ALA A 15 27.22 6.88 4.51
C ALA A 15 28.04 6.62 3.23
N ASP A 16 28.43 5.37 2.98
CA ASP A 16 29.20 5.00 1.79
C ASP A 16 28.36 5.15 0.50
N MET A 17 27.05 4.85 0.56
CA MET A 17 26.12 5.09 -0.55
C MET A 17 25.93 6.58 -0.85
N ASP A 18 25.79 7.42 0.17
CA ASP A 18 25.65 8.87 0.01
C ASP A 18 26.88 9.49 -0.66
N VAL A 19 28.08 9.04 -0.28
CA VAL A 19 29.34 9.43 -0.94
C VAL A 19 29.34 9.00 -2.40
N GLY A 20 28.96 7.75 -2.68
CA GLY A 20 28.86 7.22 -4.05
C GLY A 20 27.88 8.00 -4.93
N ILE A 21 26.71 8.37 -4.40
CA ILE A 21 25.71 9.19 -5.07
C ILE A 21 26.27 10.59 -5.35
N GLY A 22 26.94 11.22 -4.39
CA GLY A 22 27.55 12.54 -4.56
C GLY A 22 28.70 12.58 -5.58
N HIS A 23 29.31 11.44 -5.90
CA HIS A 23 30.25 11.30 -7.02
C HIS A 23 29.54 11.07 -8.35
N ALA A 24 28.45 10.30 -8.37
CA ALA A 24 27.65 10.05 -9.57
C ALA A 24 26.97 11.32 -10.12
N THR A 25 26.46 12.20 -9.25
CA THR A 25 25.84 13.48 -9.65
C THR A 25 26.85 14.48 -10.23
N ARG A 26 28.15 14.32 -9.95
CA ARG A 26 29.24 15.17 -10.47
C ARG A 26 29.81 14.74 -11.82
N GLY A 27 29.30 13.65 -12.42
CA GLY A 27 29.62 13.25 -13.79
C GLY A 27 30.88 12.39 -13.99
N ASP A 28 31.50 11.90 -12.91
CA ASP A 28 32.68 11.00 -12.99
C ASP A 28 32.32 9.51 -13.10
N GLY A 29 31.02 9.15 -13.06
CA GLY A 29 30.51 7.80 -13.28
C GLY A 29 29.86 7.67 -14.66
N GLY A 30 30.27 6.67 -15.45
CA GLY A 30 29.63 6.35 -16.74
C GLY A 30 28.12 6.11 -16.62
N ASP A 31 27.44 5.98 -17.78
CA ASP A 31 25.98 5.97 -18.08
C ASP A 31 24.98 5.40 -17.03
N ILE A 32 25.41 4.54 -16.11
CA ILE A 32 24.68 4.15 -14.89
C ILE A 32 24.44 5.32 -13.91
N GLY A 33 25.27 6.36 -13.94
CA GLY A 33 25.10 7.59 -13.16
C GLY A 33 23.87 8.41 -13.58
N GLY A 34 23.32 8.22 -14.78
CA GLY A 34 22.10 8.91 -15.22
C GLY A 34 20.81 8.33 -14.64
N GLU A 35 20.80 7.04 -14.34
CA GLU A 35 19.64 6.32 -13.78
C GLU A 35 19.53 6.49 -12.25
N PHE A 36 20.68 6.57 -11.56
CA PHE A 36 20.79 6.86 -10.12
C PHE A 36 21.04 8.35 -9.80
N GLY A 37 21.48 9.15 -10.76
CA GLY A 37 21.88 10.57 -10.59
C GLY A 37 20.74 11.55 -10.42
N ARG A 38 19.55 11.08 -10.06
CA ARG A 38 18.41 11.95 -9.69
C ARG A 38 18.27 12.14 -8.19
N ALA A 39 19.24 11.73 -7.38
CA ALA A 39 19.26 12.03 -5.94
C ALA A 39 19.02 13.52 -5.67
N ASP A 40 19.58 14.40 -6.49
CA ASP A 40 19.36 15.85 -6.41
C ASP A 40 17.88 16.23 -6.53
N ALA A 41 17.09 15.52 -7.35
CA ALA A 41 15.65 15.76 -7.48
C ALA A 41 14.85 15.29 -6.25
N TYR A 42 15.37 14.33 -5.48
CA TYR A 42 14.76 13.91 -4.20
C TYR A 42 15.13 14.85 -3.05
N MET A 43 16.30 15.52 -3.14
CA MET A 43 16.80 16.45 -2.12
C MET A 43 16.40 17.91 -2.36
N ASP A 44 15.95 18.28 -3.56
CA ASP A 44 15.47 19.63 -3.90
C ASP A 44 14.07 19.89 -3.30
N THR A 45 14.04 20.10 -1.99
CA THR A 45 12.81 20.41 -1.25
C THR A 45 12.17 21.71 -1.72
N ALA A 46 12.96 22.69 -2.19
CA ALA A 46 12.42 23.95 -2.68
C ALA A 46 11.59 23.78 -3.95
N ASP A 47 12.06 22.98 -4.92
CA ASP A 47 11.30 22.67 -6.13
C ASP A 47 10.11 21.74 -5.84
N ILE A 48 10.27 20.77 -4.93
CA ILE A 48 9.17 19.91 -4.46
C ILE A 48 8.03 20.76 -3.87
N GLU A 49 8.33 21.64 -2.92
CA GLU A 49 7.35 22.53 -2.28
C GLU A 49 6.69 23.47 -3.30
N LYS A 50 7.48 24.01 -4.24
CA LYS A 50 6.97 24.88 -5.30
C LYS A 50 5.98 24.15 -6.23
N ARG A 51 6.23 22.87 -6.55
CA ARG A 51 5.33 22.07 -7.41
C ARG A 51 4.06 21.62 -6.69
N GLY A 52 4.14 21.44 -5.37
CA GLY A 52 3.04 20.96 -4.54
C GLY A 52 2.34 19.73 -5.16
N LEU A 53 1.01 19.74 -5.20
CA LEU A 53 0.22 18.64 -5.76
C LEU A 53 0.20 18.57 -7.29
N GLY A 54 0.84 19.51 -8.01
CA GLY A 54 0.79 19.61 -9.47
C GLY A 54 1.02 18.27 -10.19
N PRO A 55 2.08 17.52 -9.86
CA PRO A 55 2.37 16.21 -10.48
C PRO A 55 1.32 15.12 -10.22
N LEU A 56 0.55 15.20 -9.13
CA LEU A 56 -0.44 14.18 -8.77
C LEU A 56 -1.82 14.42 -9.39
N LYS A 57 -2.12 15.64 -9.83
CA LYS A 57 -3.46 16.04 -10.32
C LYS A 57 -4.00 15.14 -11.43
N GLN A 58 -3.16 14.74 -12.37
CA GLN A 58 -3.60 13.85 -13.46
C GLN A 58 -4.08 12.50 -12.92
N ARG A 59 -3.30 11.87 -12.04
CA ARG A 59 -3.61 10.55 -11.48
C ARG A 59 -4.85 10.60 -10.59
N LEU A 60 -4.99 11.65 -9.78
CA LEU A 60 -6.21 11.87 -8.99
C LEU A 60 -7.43 12.05 -9.91
N GLY A 61 -7.30 12.84 -10.98
CA GLY A 61 -8.38 13.02 -11.96
C GLY A 61 -8.74 11.75 -12.75
N GLU A 62 -7.83 10.78 -12.90
CA GLU A 62 -8.15 9.46 -13.44
C GLU A 62 -8.98 8.63 -12.46
N ILE A 63 -8.69 8.73 -11.16
CA ILE A 63 -9.45 8.05 -10.10
C ILE A 63 -10.85 8.64 -9.98
N ASP A 64 -10.99 9.96 -10.04
CA ASP A 64 -12.29 10.66 -9.96
C ASP A 64 -13.26 10.28 -11.08
N LYS A 65 -12.75 9.78 -12.21
CA LYS A 65 -13.55 9.35 -13.37
C LYS A 65 -14.08 7.92 -13.23
N ILE A 66 -13.67 7.17 -12.22
CA ILE A 66 -14.16 5.79 -12.00
C ILE A 66 -15.61 5.86 -11.52
N ALA A 67 -16.56 5.51 -12.39
CA ALA A 67 -17.99 5.60 -12.11
C ALA A 67 -18.69 4.24 -12.04
N SER A 68 -18.02 3.17 -12.48
CA SER A 68 -18.57 1.83 -12.53
C SER A 68 -17.58 0.77 -12.04
N LYS A 69 -18.10 -0.43 -11.77
CA LYS A 69 -17.27 -1.60 -11.46
C LYS A 69 -16.33 -1.98 -12.60
N GLY A 70 -16.75 -1.75 -13.86
CA GLY A 70 -15.93 -1.98 -15.04
C GLY A 70 -14.74 -1.02 -15.08
N ASP A 71 -15.00 0.26 -14.86
CA ASP A 71 -13.94 1.29 -14.79
C ASP A 71 -12.96 0.99 -13.65
N LEU A 72 -13.49 0.56 -12.50
CA LEU A 72 -12.66 0.18 -11.35
C LEU A 72 -11.77 -1.02 -11.70
N ALA A 73 -12.32 -2.08 -12.30
CA ALA A 73 -11.55 -3.24 -12.71
C ALA A 73 -10.46 -2.88 -13.74
N GLN A 74 -10.78 -1.99 -14.68
CA GLN A 74 -9.81 -1.49 -15.65
C GLN A 74 -8.70 -0.67 -14.97
N ALA A 75 -9.05 0.26 -14.07
CA ALA A 75 -8.07 1.06 -13.35
C ALA A 75 -7.14 0.21 -12.47
N LEU A 76 -7.67 -0.82 -11.81
CA LEU A 76 -6.87 -1.78 -11.05
C LEU A 76 -5.96 -2.61 -11.97
N GLY A 77 -6.49 -3.13 -13.09
CA GLY A 77 -5.72 -3.91 -14.06
C GLY A 77 -4.59 -3.12 -14.71
N GLN A 78 -4.79 -1.82 -14.99
CA GLN A 78 -3.76 -0.94 -15.54
C GLN A 78 -2.59 -0.67 -14.58
N ARG A 79 -2.82 -0.85 -13.27
CA ARG A 79 -1.81 -0.63 -12.22
C ARG A 79 -1.18 -1.93 -11.74
N LEU A 80 -1.78 -3.07 -12.07
CA LEU A 80 -1.25 -4.38 -11.71
C LEU A 80 0.11 -4.58 -12.38
N ARG A 81 1.12 -4.84 -11.55
CA ARG A 81 2.50 -5.12 -11.94
C ARG A 81 3.02 -6.28 -11.11
N ALA A 82 4.05 -6.96 -11.60
CA ALA A 82 4.73 -7.97 -10.81
C ALA A 82 5.56 -7.28 -9.71
N ASP A 83 4.97 -7.15 -8.52
CA ASP A 83 5.49 -6.36 -7.39
C ASP A 83 5.68 -7.16 -6.10
N VAL A 84 5.41 -8.47 -6.13
CA VAL A 84 5.64 -9.37 -4.99
C VAL A 84 6.48 -10.57 -5.43
N ASP A 85 7.34 -11.04 -4.54
CA ASP A 85 8.16 -12.23 -4.73
C ASP A 85 8.32 -12.99 -3.40
N PRO A 86 7.36 -13.88 -3.08
CA PRO A 86 7.33 -14.59 -1.81
C PRO A 86 8.43 -15.65 -1.69
N LEU A 87 9.08 -16.04 -2.79
CA LEU A 87 10.03 -17.17 -2.79
C LEU A 87 11.49 -16.72 -2.81
N ASN A 88 11.82 -15.66 -3.54
CA ASN A 88 13.21 -15.19 -3.68
C ASN A 88 13.48 -13.94 -2.85
N ALA A 89 12.51 -13.04 -2.71
CA ALA A 89 12.69 -11.78 -1.97
C ALA A 89 11.94 -11.75 -0.63
N THR A 90 11.11 -12.75 -0.35
CA THR A 90 10.17 -12.77 0.78
C THR A 90 9.24 -11.55 0.84
N GLU A 91 9.06 -10.89 -0.31
CA GLU A 91 8.18 -9.73 -0.44
C GLU A 91 6.76 -10.20 -0.71
N MET A 92 5.88 -9.99 0.28
CA MET A 92 4.48 -10.39 0.24
C MET A 92 3.53 -9.20 0.32
N TRP A 93 4.08 -8.01 0.52
CA TRP A 93 3.31 -6.79 0.71
C TRP A 93 3.15 -6.04 -0.63
N THR A 94 1.94 -5.53 -0.85
CA THR A 94 1.67 -4.58 -1.91
C THR A 94 0.52 -3.66 -1.51
N GLU A 95 0.63 -2.40 -1.91
CA GLU A 95 -0.43 -1.40 -1.82
C GLU A 95 -1.57 -1.65 -2.83
N ASN A 96 -1.32 -2.46 -3.87
CA ASN A 96 -2.34 -2.87 -4.83
C ASN A 96 -3.31 -3.86 -4.22
N LEU A 97 -4.57 -3.89 -4.70
CA LEU A 97 -5.57 -4.86 -4.23
C LEU A 97 -5.10 -6.32 -4.34
N LEU A 98 -4.30 -6.61 -5.37
CA LEU A 98 -3.70 -7.91 -5.63
C LEU A 98 -2.23 -7.72 -5.94
N GLY A 99 -1.38 -8.56 -5.35
CA GLY A 99 0.02 -8.70 -5.75
C GLY A 99 0.14 -9.70 -6.89
N LEU A 100 1.03 -9.44 -7.82
CA LEU A 100 1.33 -10.38 -8.91
C LEU A 100 2.72 -10.95 -8.75
N PHE A 101 2.82 -12.27 -8.66
CA PHE A 101 4.07 -13.00 -8.66
C PHE A 101 4.17 -13.82 -9.95
N VAL A 102 5.16 -13.53 -10.80
CA VAL A 102 5.38 -14.28 -12.05
C VAL A 102 6.60 -15.16 -11.89
N THR A 103 6.40 -16.47 -11.94
CA THR A 103 7.47 -17.46 -11.76
C THR A 103 7.20 -18.74 -12.55
N GLN A 104 8.12 -19.69 -12.50
CA GLN A 104 7.87 -21.05 -12.96
C GLN A 104 6.72 -21.67 -12.17
N ALA A 105 5.84 -22.42 -12.83
CA ALA A 105 4.71 -23.03 -12.16
C ALA A 105 5.21 -24.04 -11.11
N LEU A 106 4.71 -23.93 -9.89
CA LEU A 106 5.08 -24.80 -8.77
C LEU A 106 4.76 -26.28 -9.03
N SER A 107 3.85 -26.56 -9.97
CA SER A 107 3.49 -27.91 -10.41
C SER A 107 4.22 -28.37 -11.69
N ASP A 108 4.77 -27.45 -12.49
CA ASP A 108 5.46 -27.74 -13.75
C ASP A 108 6.49 -26.63 -14.07
N PRO A 109 7.79 -26.84 -13.78
CA PRO A 109 8.79 -25.79 -13.90
C PRO A 109 9.11 -25.40 -15.35
N THR A 110 8.60 -26.14 -16.34
CA THR A 110 8.80 -25.81 -17.76
C THR A 110 7.94 -24.62 -18.23
N ARG A 111 7.02 -24.15 -17.39
CA ARG A 111 6.07 -23.09 -17.72
C ARG A 111 6.19 -21.92 -16.76
N THR A 112 6.20 -20.69 -17.29
CA THR A 112 6.02 -19.47 -16.49
C THR A 112 4.53 -19.16 -16.35
N VAL A 113 4.07 -18.91 -15.13
CA VAL A 113 2.67 -18.59 -14.83
C VAL A 113 2.56 -17.44 -13.81
N PRO A 114 1.46 -16.68 -13.84
CA PRO A 114 1.15 -15.69 -12.82
C PRO A 114 0.45 -16.34 -11.61
N TYR A 115 0.84 -15.91 -10.41
CA TYR A 115 0.14 -16.14 -9.15
C TYR A 115 -0.37 -14.81 -8.62
N LEU A 116 -1.63 -14.77 -8.18
CA LEU A 116 -2.21 -13.62 -7.52
C LEU A 116 -2.16 -13.82 -6.01
N LEU A 117 -1.62 -12.83 -5.32
CA LEU A 117 -1.52 -12.79 -3.87
C LEU A 117 -2.45 -11.70 -3.32
N GLN A 118 -2.86 -11.86 -2.07
CA GLN A 118 -3.61 -10.84 -1.35
C GLN A 118 -2.76 -9.57 -1.21
N GLY A 119 -3.37 -8.42 -1.45
CA GLY A 119 -2.77 -7.12 -1.17
C GLY A 119 -3.79 -6.14 -0.57
N GLY A 120 -3.46 -4.85 -0.65
CA GLY A 120 -4.41 -3.76 -0.43
C GLY A 120 -4.62 -3.39 1.03
N LEU A 121 -3.77 -3.89 1.93
CA LEU A 121 -3.75 -3.45 3.31
C LEU A 121 -2.82 -2.24 3.45
N GLY A 122 -3.30 -1.19 4.11
CA GLY A 122 -2.50 -0.02 4.45
C GLY A 122 -1.78 -0.10 5.80
N MET A 123 -2.09 -1.13 6.60
CA MET A 123 -1.36 -1.51 7.82
C MET A 123 -0.70 -2.87 7.59
N PRO A 124 0.32 -3.26 8.39
CA PRO A 124 1.22 -4.36 8.07
C PRO A 124 0.54 -5.71 7.80
N ASP A 125 -0.52 -6.03 8.55
CA ASP A 125 -1.25 -7.30 8.38
C ASP A 125 -2.71 -7.20 8.85
N ARG A 126 -3.43 -8.32 8.76
CA ARG A 126 -4.85 -8.44 9.12
C ARG A 126 -5.12 -8.16 10.61
N GLU A 127 -4.21 -8.52 11.51
CA GLU A 127 -4.42 -8.44 12.95
C GLU A 127 -4.65 -6.98 13.38
N TYR A 128 -3.94 -6.04 12.77
CA TYR A 128 -4.16 -4.60 12.97
C TYR A 128 -5.61 -4.17 12.73
N TYR A 129 -6.35 -4.86 11.86
CA TYR A 129 -7.74 -4.51 11.53
C TYR A 129 -8.79 -5.16 12.42
N VAL A 130 -8.48 -6.33 13.00
CA VAL A 130 -9.50 -7.18 13.67
C VAL A 130 -9.27 -7.35 15.16
N SER A 131 -8.03 -7.16 15.63
CA SER A 131 -7.69 -7.35 17.04
C SER A 131 -8.45 -6.39 17.94
N GLU A 132 -8.92 -6.84 19.09
CA GLU A 132 -9.58 -6.00 20.11
C GLU A 132 -8.60 -5.49 21.17
N GLU A 133 -7.31 -5.84 21.05
CA GLU A 133 -6.29 -5.37 21.98
C GLU A 133 -6.19 -3.84 22.01
N PRO A 134 -6.01 -3.22 23.20
CA PRO A 134 -5.99 -1.76 23.34
C PRO A 134 -4.98 -1.05 22.42
N GLU A 135 -3.81 -1.66 22.21
CA GLU A 135 -2.78 -1.10 21.34
C GLU A 135 -3.19 -1.11 19.87
N MET A 136 -3.84 -2.18 19.40
CA MET A 136 -4.33 -2.27 18.01
C MET A 136 -5.47 -1.28 17.75
N LEU A 137 -6.35 -1.08 18.73
CA LEU A 137 -7.38 -0.04 18.67
C LEU A 137 -6.77 1.36 18.52
N LYS A 138 -5.71 1.65 19.29
CA LYS A 138 -4.98 2.92 19.22
C LYS A 138 -4.30 3.11 17.86
N ILE A 139 -3.64 2.09 17.33
CA ILE A 139 -2.99 2.14 16.01
C ILE A 139 -4.02 2.36 14.91
N ARG A 140 -5.16 1.66 14.92
CA ARG A 140 -6.25 1.88 13.96
C ARG A 140 -6.76 3.32 13.98
N SER A 141 -6.95 3.87 15.17
CA SER A 141 -7.41 5.26 15.33
C SER A 141 -6.41 6.27 14.77
N ALA A 142 -5.11 6.05 15.02
CA ALA A 142 -4.05 6.87 14.46
C ALA A 142 -4.00 6.75 12.93
N TYR A 143 -4.13 5.55 12.37
CA TYR A 143 -4.15 5.32 10.93
C TYR A 143 -5.33 6.03 10.25
N GLN A 144 -6.54 5.98 10.84
CA GLN A 144 -7.70 6.72 10.32
C GLN A 144 -7.47 8.23 10.31
N SER A 145 -6.89 8.77 11.39
CA SER A 145 -6.57 10.19 11.50
C SER A 145 -5.54 10.61 10.44
N TYR A 146 -4.48 9.82 10.28
CA TYR A 146 -3.44 10.03 9.27
C TYR A 146 -4.00 10.05 7.85
N VAL A 147 -4.84 9.08 7.48
CA VAL A 147 -5.51 9.05 6.17
C VAL A 147 -6.39 10.29 5.98
N GLY A 148 -7.11 10.71 7.03
CA GLY A 148 -7.91 11.93 6.99
C GLY A 148 -7.08 13.17 6.71
N ASP A 149 -5.90 13.30 7.34
CA ASP A 149 -5.01 14.44 7.14
C ASP A 149 -4.35 14.44 5.75
N LEU A 150 -3.98 13.27 5.22
CA LEU A 150 -3.51 13.14 3.83
C LEU A 150 -4.56 13.56 2.81
N LEU A 151 -5.82 13.16 3.00
CA LEU A 151 -6.91 13.56 2.10
C LEU A 151 -7.16 15.07 2.14
N LYS A 152 -7.12 15.68 3.34
CA LYS A 152 -7.19 17.15 3.49
C LYS A 152 -6.04 17.84 2.77
N LEU A 153 -4.80 17.33 2.94
CA LEU A 153 -3.63 17.87 2.27
C LEU A 153 -3.74 17.77 0.75
N ALA A 154 -4.38 16.71 0.24
CA ALA A 154 -4.69 16.51 -1.17
C ALA A 154 -5.85 17.40 -1.69
N GLY A 155 -6.49 18.22 -0.84
CA GLY A 155 -7.62 19.06 -1.20
C GLY A 155 -8.96 18.30 -1.32
N ILE A 156 -9.01 17.05 -0.87
CA ILE A 156 -10.21 16.21 -0.87
C ILE A 156 -10.96 16.51 0.45
N SER A 157 -11.97 17.37 0.36
CA SER A 157 -12.87 17.64 1.49
C SER A 157 -13.69 16.40 1.83
N GLU A 158 -14.00 16.21 3.11
CA GLU A 158 -14.39 14.95 3.78
C GLU A 158 -14.85 13.79 2.87
N PRO A 159 -14.23 12.61 2.97
CA PRO A 159 -14.75 11.43 2.32
C PRO A 159 -16.19 11.22 2.78
N ARG A 160 -17.12 11.14 1.81
CA ARG A 160 -18.50 10.74 2.06
C ARG A 160 -18.44 9.49 2.92
N GLN A 161 -18.80 9.61 4.19
CA GLN A 161 -19.05 8.46 5.04
C GLN A 161 -20.23 7.73 4.40
N THR A 162 -19.96 6.80 3.48
CA THR A 162 -20.91 5.76 3.14
C THR A 162 -20.95 4.88 4.38
N GLY A 163 -21.81 5.29 5.32
CA GLY A 163 -22.05 4.58 6.56
C GLY A 163 -22.21 3.11 6.23
N GLY A 164 -21.36 2.28 6.83
CA GLY A 164 -21.69 0.89 7.01
C GLY A 164 -22.98 0.87 7.82
N THR A 165 -24.12 0.82 7.13
CA THR A 165 -25.40 0.50 7.73
C THR A 165 -25.20 -0.81 8.46
N ASP A 166 -25.12 -0.68 9.77
CA ASP A 166 -25.44 -1.65 10.79
C ASP A 166 -26.38 -2.74 10.24
N ARG A 167 -25.79 -3.85 9.79
CA ARG A 167 -26.49 -5.13 9.65
C ARG A 167 -26.20 -5.95 10.91
N GLY A 168 -26.51 -5.39 12.07
CA GLY A 168 -26.27 -6.03 13.36
C GLY A 168 -27.38 -5.81 14.40
N SER A 169 -28.41 -5.02 14.11
CA SER A 169 -29.58 -4.88 15.00
C SER A 169 -30.83 -5.50 14.37
N ARG A 170 -30.87 -6.83 14.27
CA ARG A 170 -32.13 -7.56 14.06
C ARG A 170 -32.67 -8.01 15.42
N ASN A 171 -33.34 -7.07 16.07
CA ASN A 171 -34.47 -7.27 16.99
C ASN A 171 -34.33 -8.41 18.02
N LYS A 172 -33.80 -8.09 19.22
CA LYS A 172 -33.85 -8.95 20.42
C LYS A 172 -35.10 -8.74 21.28
N ASP A 173 -36.15 -8.14 20.73
CA ASP A 173 -37.41 -8.00 21.46
C ASP A 173 -38.35 -9.14 21.09
N GLY A 174 -38.35 -10.14 21.97
CA GLY A 174 -39.24 -11.28 21.92
C GLY A 174 -40.70 -10.87 21.98
N ARG A 175 -41.43 -11.19 20.91
CA ARG A 175 -42.76 -11.83 20.94
C ARG A 175 -43.25 -12.05 19.51
N GLY A 176 -43.15 -13.30 19.05
CA GLY A 176 -43.79 -13.81 17.83
C GLY A 176 -44.50 -15.13 18.13
N PRO A 177 -45.69 -15.38 17.56
CA PRO A 177 -46.66 -16.33 18.11
C PRO A 177 -46.30 -17.79 17.81
N ARG A 178 -46.47 -18.64 18.83
CA ARG A 178 -46.38 -20.10 18.72
C ARG A 178 -47.36 -20.59 17.65
N ARG A 179 -46.85 -21.26 16.61
CA ARG A 179 -47.65 -22.19 15.80
C ARG A 179 -47.13 -23.60 16.00
N SER A 180 -48.06 -24.44 16.43
CA SER A 180 -47.96 -25.85 16.74
C SER A 180 -47.63 -26.70 15.52
N HIS A 181 -46.92 -27.80 15.80
CA HIS A 181 -46.79 -29.01 15.02
C HIS A 181 -47.99 -29.33 14.10
N HIS A 182 -47.72 -29.68 12.84
CA HIS A 182 -48.26 -30.90 12.24
C HIS A 182 -47.40 -31.37 11.05
N GLU A 183 -47.22 -32.69 10.97
CA GLU A 183 -46.59 -33.48 9.91
C GLU A 183 -47.25 -33.26 8.54
N LEU A 184 -46.46 -33.34 7.46
CA LEU A 184 -46.38 -34.47 6.52
C LEU A 184 -45.13 -34.32 5.64
#